data_AF-A0A8H7XWR8-F1
#
_entry.id   AF-A0A8H7XWR8-F1
#
_cell.length_a   1.000
_cell.length_b   1.000
_cell.length_c   1.000
_cell.angle_alpha   90.00
_cell.angle_beta   90.00
_cell.angle_gamma   90.00
#
_symmetry.space_group_name_H-M   'P 1'
#
loop_
_entity.id
_entity.type
_entity.pdbx_description
1 polymer ?
#
loop_
_entity_poly.entity_id
_entity_poly.type
_entity_poly.pdbx_seq_one_letter_code
_entity_poly.pdbx_strand_id
1 'polypeptide(L)'
;MDYAFELTQSLSNYMKAQIASRLWHAELPNQIRENFSAETMFECNLAVEVILQAFENQEYTTWDAEEYLTHLSARCTGQNFTVEARLKNKFSPVHSALQYQTLPGTVVDSAGNILVWYLPGILSETRVESVWNSLRDIETMIHKAVPLATSWRVNDSYFRHEPGWVQPGNINFSPAWFQQGHETSNPLEVSLDLCNPIGQEFIRDTTTSSALLGAILSIIHPEQYRAGMKFLQRLAAEPELVHKAEILKQILTIWSSPFGVMTVISNRDTPYHRDNGSCYSWYDFLMPLGKGEHGRLELPGLGLRYKYDPMTLVAITGRLLQHGAVCDGDRAVIVYYMRRTVFEELGVQEAGWSTTYDLFANLPATNAFDFEI
;
A
#
# COMPACT_ATOMS: atom_id res chain seq x y z
N MET A 1 2.60 10.53 25.38
CA MET A 1 1.69 9.55 24.78
C MET A 1 2.42 9.11 23.54
N ASP A 2 2.91 7.89 23.55
CA ASP A 2 3.79 7.41 22.49
C ASP A 2 2.92 7.09 21.27
N TYR A 3 3.25 7.66 20.12
CA TYR A 3 2.44 7.47 18.92
C TYR A 3 2.84 6.18 18.21
N ALA A 4 1.86 5.42 17.68
CA ALA A 4 2.15 4.14 17.03
C ALA A 4 3.06 4.28 15.80
N PHE A 5 3.10 5.45 15.15
CA PHE A 5 3.95 5.69 13.99
C PHE A 5 5.45 5.85 14.33
N GLU A 6 5.80 6.01 15.60
CA GLU A 6 7.20 5.97 16.07
C GLU A 6 7.81 4.56 15.88
N LEU A 7 6.98 3.51 15.99
CA LEU A 7 7.40 2.15 15.64
C LEU A 7 7.79 2.06 14.16
N THR A 8 6.99 2.67 13.27
CA THR A 8 7.27 2.71 11.83
C THR A 8 8.59 3.42 11.53
N GLN A 9 8.85 4.55 12.20
CA GLN A 9 10.13 5.26 12.10
C GLN A 9 11.31 4.39 12.56
N SER A 10 11.13 3.67 13.67
CA SER A 10 12.16 2.79 14.22
C SER A 10 12.46 1.60 13.30
N LEU A 11 11.45 0.97 12.71
CA LEU A 11 11.63 -0.12 11.74
C LEU A 11 12.24 0.38 10.42
N SER A 12 11.82 1.55 9.94
CA SER A 12 12.41 2.26 8.78
C SER A 12 13.91 2.48 8.97
N ASN A 13 14.30 3.02 10.13
CA ASN A 13 15.70 3.24 10.50
C ASN A 13 16.49 1.93 10.55
N TYR A 14 15.93 0.88 11.15
CA TYR A 14 16.54 -0.46 11.18
C TYR A 14 16.77 -1.01 9.76
N MET A 15 15.75 -1.01 8.90
CA MET A 15 15.84 -1.58 7.56
C MET A 15 16.83 -0.80 6.67
N LYS A 16 16.86 0.54 6.76
CA LYS A 16 17.85 1.35 6.05
C LYS A 16 19.28 1.07 6.52
N ALA A 17 19.49 0.92 7.82
CA ALA A 17 20.80 0.53 8.35
C ALA A 17 21.22 -0.87 7.88
N GLN A 18 20.28 -1.82 7.77
CA GLN A 18 20.56 -3.16 7.22
C GLN A 18 20.99 -3.10 5.75
N ILE A 19 20.30 -2.31 4.92
CA ILE A 19 20.68 -2.12 3.51
C ILE A 19 22.07 -1.47 3.43
N ALA A 20 22.31 -0.39 4.17
CA ALA A 20 23.61 0.29 4.22
C ALA A 20 24.74 -0.66 4.65
N SER A 21 24.49 -1.52 5.65
CA SER A 21 25.46 -2.52 6.09
C SER A 21 25.80 -3.54 5.00
N ARG A 22 24.80 -4.01 4.25
CA ARG A 22 25.00 -4.96 3.14
C ARG A 22 25.73 -4.34 1.96
N LEU A 23 25.40 -3.09 1.60
CA LEU A 23 25.96 -2.42 0.42
C LEU A 23 27.32 -1.78 0.68
N TRP A 24 27.54 -1.25 1.89
CA TRP A 24 28.70 -0.42 2.22
C TRP A 24 29.58 -1.01 3.31
N HIS A 25 29.30 -2.22 3.78
CA HIS A 25 29.99 -2.85 4.91
C HIS A 25 29.98 -1.98 6.19
N ALA A 26 28.97 -1.12 6.33
CA ALA A 26 28.79 -0.28 7.51
C ALA A 26 28.48 -1.16 8.74
N GLU A 27 29.08 -0.87 9.89
CA GLU A 27 28.71 -1.52 11.15
C GLU A 27 27.28 -1.15 11.53
N LEU A 28 26.46 -2.15 11.86
CA LEU A 28 25.12 -1.91 12.41
C LEU A 28 25.25 -1.41 13.85
N PRO A 29 24.74 -0.21 14.18
CA PRO A 29 24.79 0.30 15.55
C PRO A 29 24.13 -0.67 16.53
N ASN A 30 24.83 -0.99 17.62
CA ASN A 30 24.33 -1.94 18.63
C ASN A 30 22.97 -1.52 19.23
N GLN A 31 22.75 -0.20 19.40
CA GLN A 31 21.50 0.36 19.94
C GLN A 31 20.26 0.09 19.08
N ILE A 32 20.41 -0.11 17.76
CA ILE A 32 19.28 -0.42 16.87
C ILE A 32 18.78 -1.86 17.08
N ARG A 33 19.65 -2.76 17.55
CA ARG A 33 19.34 -4.19 17.72
C ARG A 33 18.64 -4.50 19.04
N GLU A 34 18.81 -3.66 20.06
CA GLU A 34 18.32 -3.92 21.42
C GLU A 34 16.80 -3.64 21.59
N ASN A 35 16.18 -2.93 20.62
CA ASN A 35 14.80 -2.46 20.73
C ASN A 35 13.75 -3.40 20.12
N PHE A 36 14.16 -4.47 19.44
CA PHE A 36 13.23 -5.33 18.68
C PHE A 36 13.35 -6.81 19.06
N SER A 37 12.24 -7.54 18.95
CA SER A 37 12.26 -8.99 19.07
C SER A 37 13.04 -9.63 17.91
N ALA A 38 13.54 -10.85 18.13
CA ALA A 38 14.21 -11.61 17.08
C ALA A 38 13.30 -11.84 15.85
N GLU A 39 12.00 -12.01 16.07
CA GLU A 39 10.99 -12.15 15.02
C GLU A 39 10.87 -10.88 14.18
N THR A 40 10.73 -9.72 14.81
CA THR A 40 10.66 -8.43 14.11
C THR A 40 11.93 -8.15 13.30
N MET A 41 13.11 -8.44 13.86
CA MET A 41 14.38 -8.30 13.12
C MET A 41 14.45 -9.26 11.93
N PHE A 42 14.01 -10.51 12.10
CA PHE A 42 13.95 -11.50 11.01
C PHE A 42 13.08 -11.00 9.86
N GLU A 43 11.89 -10.49 10.14
CA GLU A 43 10.98 -10.01 9.09
C GLU A 43 11.47 -8.74 8.39
N CYS A 44 12.10 -7.82 9.13
CA CYS A 44 12.76 -6.67 8.52
C CYS A 44 13.89 -7.12 7.57
N ASN A 45 14.68 -8.11 7.98
CA ASN A 45 15.77 -8.65 7.16
C ASN A 45 15.26 -9.39 5.93
N LEU A 46 14.18 -10.17 6.07
CA LEU A 46 13.47 -10.82 4.98
C LEU A 46 12.97 -9.77 3.98
N ALA A 47 12.33 -8.71 4.47
CA ALA A 47 11.81 -7.66 3.61
C ALA A 47 12.92 -6.93 2.85
N VAL A 48 14.03 -6.60 3.51
CA VAL A 48 15.24 -6.04 2.87
C VAL A 48 15.75 -6.95 1.76
N GLU A 49 15.83 -8.26 2.00
CA GLU A 49 16.33 -9.21 1.02
C GLU A 49 15.44 -9.27 -0.23
N VAL A 50 14.12 -9.38 -0.07
CA VAL A 50 13.18 -9.44 -1.20
C VAL A 50 13.16 -8.12 -1.98
N ILE A 51 13.27 -6.97 -1.31
CA ILE A 51 13.38 -5.66 -1.97
C ILE A 51 14.63 -5.60 -2.84
N LEU A 52 15.79 -6.03 -2.34
CA LEU A 52 17.04 -6.01 -3.10
C LEU A 52 16.97 -6.96 -4.31
N GLN A 53 16.41 -8.17 -4.14
CA GLN A 53 16.19 -9.09 -5.26
C GLN A 53 15.26 -8.50 -6.33
N ALA A 54 14.16 -7.85 -5.92
CA ALA A 54 13.24 -7.20 -6.85
C ALA A 54 13.89 -6.00 -7.57
N PHE A 55 14.75 -5.27 -6.87
CA PHE A 55 15.49 -4.16 -7.47
C PHE A 55 16.54 -4.62 -8.48
N GLU A 56 17.14 -5.79 -8.31
CA GLU A 56 18.06 -6.39 -9.29
C GLU A 56 17.32 -6.94 -10.52
N ASN A 57 16.05 -7.36 -10.37
CA ASN A 57 15.22 -7.90 -11.44
C ASN A 57 14.26 -6.84 -12.01
N GLN A 58 14.79 -5.97 -12.88
CA GLN A 58 14.04 -4.84 -13.45
C GLN A 58 13.61 -5.12 -14.88
N GLU A 59 12.33 -4.87 -15.16
CA GLU A 59 11.78 -4.79 -16.51
C GLU A 59 11.54 -3.31 -16.87
N TYR A 60 11.71 -2.97 -18.15
CA TYR A 60 11.66 -1.59 -18.60
C TYR A 60 10.54 -1.37 -19.60
N THR A 61 9.77 -0.31 -19.42
CA THR A 61 8.92 0.22 -20.49
C THR A 61 9.77 1.06 -21.44
N THR A 62 9.25 1.28 -22.65
CA THR A 62 9.90 2.15 -23.65
C THR A 62 9.42 3.59 -23.59
N TRP A 63 8.54 3.91 -22.64
CA TRP A 63 7.84 5.18 -22.55
C TRP A 63 8.04 5.80 -21.17
N ASP A 64 7.79 7.10 -21.08
CA ASP A 64 7.90 7.90 -19.87
C ASP A 64 6.52 8.08 -19.22
N ALA A 65 6.45 7.97 -17.89
CA ALA A 65 5.20 8.11 -17.17
C ALA A 65 4.62 9.53 -17.28
N GLU A 66 5.46 10.57 -17.29
CA GLU A 66 4.98 11.95 -17.46
C GLU A 66 4.36 12.15 -18.86
N GLU A 67 4.98 11.64 -19.92
CA GLU A 67 4.36 11.62 -21.24
C GLU A 67 3.03 10.83 -21.23
N TYR A 68 3.01 9.65 -20.62
CA TYR A 68 1.78 8.83 -20.50
C TYR A 68 0.64 9.62 -19.85
N LEU A 69 0.94 10.37 -18.79
CA LEU A 69 -0.03 11.20 -18.07
C LEU A 69 -0.71 12.24 -18.96
N THR A 70 0.01 12.82 -19.92
CA THR A 70 -0.57 13.82 -20.85
C THR A 70 -1.71 13.25 -21.71
N HIS A 71 -1.85 11.92 -21.78
CA HIS A 71 -2.90 11.22 -22.51
C HIS A 71 -4.03 10.68 -21.63
N LEU A 72 -3.91 10.83 -20.31
CA LEU A 72 -4.97 10.52 -19.36
C LEU A 72 -5.82 11.76 -19.07
N SER A 73 -7.13 11.57 -18.99
CA SER A 73 -8.00 12.57 -18.38
C SER A 73 -8.16 12.28 -16.89
N ALA A 74 -8.51 13.31 -16.10
CA ALA A 74 -8.84 13.14 -14.69
C ALA A 74 -10.00 12.16 -14.42
N ARG A 75 -10.79 11.82 -15.45
CA ARG A 75 -11.92 10.87 -15.38
C ARG A 75 -11.59 9.50 -15.99
N CYS A 76 -10.33 9.21 -16.29
CA CYS A 76 -9.94 7.93 -16.86
C CYS A 76 -10.03 6.82 -15.80
N THR A 77 -11.15 6.09 -15.79
CA THR A 77 -11.42 5.03 -14.81
C THR A 77 -10.78 3.68 -15.15
N GLY A 78 -10.10 3.56 -16.29
CA GLY A 78 -9.61 2.28 -16.78
C GLY A 78 -10.68 1.33 -17.33
N GLN A 79 -11.93 1.78 -17.51
CA GLN A 79 -13.03 0.94 -18.02
C GLN A 79 -13.40 1.24 -19.48
N ASN A 80 -12.88 2.33 -20.07
CA ASN A 80 -13.18 2.68 -21.45
C ASN A 80 -12.23 1.98 -22.41
N PHE A 81 -12.70 0.88 -23.02
CA PHE A 81 -11.90 0.06 -23.94
C PHE A 81 -11.26 0.85 -25.09
N THR A 82 -11.94 1.87 -25.64
CA THR A 82 -11.38 2.67 -26.75
C THR A 82 -10.20 3.52 -26.28
N VAL A 83 -10.28 4.08 -25.07
CA VAL A 83 -9.18 4.82 -24.46
C VAL A 83 -8.01 3.90 -24.15
N GLU A 84 -8.26 2.73 -23.57
CA GLU A 84 -7.20 1.76 -23.24
C GLU A 84 -6.52 1.20 -24.49
N ALA A 85 -7.28 0.88 -25.55
CA ALA A 85 -6.71 0.42 -26.81
C ALA A 85 -5.83 1.50 -27.45
N ARG A 86 -6.26 2.77 -27.41
CA ARG A 86 -5.45 3.90 -27.88
C ARG A 86 -4.16 4.06 -27.06
N LEU A 87 -4.26 3.97 -25.74
CA LEU A 87 -3.09 4.06 -24.85
C LEU A 87 -2.12 2.91 -25.12
N LYS A 88 -2.60 1.66 -25.21
CA LYS A 88 -1.77 0.49 -25.51
C LYS A 88 -1.07 0.59 -26.88
N ASN A 89 -1.73 1.18 -27.88
CA ASN A 89 -1.12 1.38 -29.20
C ASN A 89 -0.02 2.46 -29.17
N LYS A 90 -0.19 3.53 -28.37
CA LYS A 90 0.81 4.60 -28.26
C LYS A 90 1.96 4.20 -27.33
N PHE A 91 1.63 3.59 -26.21
CA PHE A 91 2.53 3.19 -25.13
C PHE A 91 2.57 1.67 -25.08
N SER A 92 3.51 1.10 -25.83
CA SER A 92 3.60 -0.36 -25.95
C SER A 92 3.87 -1.01 -24.58
N PRO A 93 3.20 -2.13 -24.27
CA PRO A 93 3.48 -2.88 -23.04
C PRO A 93 4.90 -3.45 -23.06
N VAL A 94 5.41 -3.83 -21.89
CA VAL A 94 6.68 -4.58 -21.78
C VAL A 94 6.57 -5.89 -22.55
N HIS A 95 5.43 -6.58 -22.39
CA HIS A 95 5.11 -7.79 -23.14
C HIS A 95 3.83 -7.65 -23.96
N SER A 96 3.85 -8.13 -25.21
CA SER A 96 2.69 -8.03 -26.11
C SER A 96 1.46 -8.79 -25.60
N ALA A 97 1.68 -9.90 -24.91
CA ALA A 97 0.69 -10.70 -24.19
C ALA A 97 1.00 -10.72 -22.69
N LEU A 98 -0.01 -11.00 -21.86
CA LEU A 98 0.16 -11.11 -20.41
C LEU A 98 1.16 -12.23 -20.07
N GLN A 99 2.32 -11.84 -19.54
CA GLN A 99 3.30 -12.77 -19.00
C GLN A 99 3.04 -13.03 -17.52
N TYR A 100 3.08 -14.31 -17.13
CA TYR A 100 2.89 -14.71 -15.74
C TYR A 100 4.21 -14.63 -14.97
N GLN A 101 4.23 -13.82 -13.91
CA GLN A 101 5.38 -13.54 -13.09
C GLN A 101 5.22 -14.10 -11.67
N THR A 102 6.28 -14.74 -11.18
CA THR A 102 6.36 -15.34 -9.83
C THR A 102 7.61 -14.95 -9.06
N LEU A 103 8.58 -14.30 -9.70
CA LEU A 103 9.82 -13.86 -9.07
C LEU A 103 9.71 -12.40 -8.64
N PRO A 104 10.38 -11.99 -7.55
CA PRO A 104 10.46 -10.58 -7.17
C PRO A 104 10.99 -9.73 -8.32
N GLY A 105 10.41 -8.55 -8.54
CA GLY A 105 10.84 -7.68 -9.63
C GLY A 105 10.18 -6.31 -9.61
N THR A 106 10.72 -5.41 -10.44
CA THR A 106 10.19 -4.06 -10.64
C THR A 106 9.91 -3.77 -12.09
N VAL A 107 9.01 -2.83 -12.35
CA VAL A 107 8.80 -2.25 -13.68
C VAL A 107 9.19 -0.78 -13.63
N VAL A 108 10.12 -0.39 -14.48
CA VAL A 108 10.72 0.95 -14.53
C VAL A 108 10.36 1.59 -15.87
N ASP A 109 10.00 2.86 -15.86
CA ASP A 109 9.76 3.60 -17.09
C ASP A 109 11.06 4.07 -17.76
N SER A 110 10.97 4.69 -18.94
CA SER A 110 12.16 5.16 -19.67
C SER A 110 12.91 6.33 -18.99
N ALA A 111 12.28 7.00 -18.02
CA ALA A 111 12.87 8.08 -17.23
C ALA A 111 13.49 7.59 -15.91
N GLY A 112 13.33 6.30 -15.59
CA GLY A 112 13.84 5.69 -14.36
C GLY A 112 12.85 5.71 -13.19
N ASN A 113 11.59 6.08 -13.42
CA ASN A 113 10.53 6.01 -12.41
C ASN A 113 10.09 4.55 -12.24
N ILE A 114 10.06 4.06 -11.00
CA ILE A 114 9.60 2.71 -10.70
C ILE A 114 8.07 2.75 -10.59
N LEU A 115 7.37 2.02 -11.46
CA LEU A 115 5.91 2.05 -11.55
C LEU A 115 5.24 0.94 -10.74
N VAL A 116 5.95 -0.19 -10.57
CA VAL A 116 5.48 -1.40 -9.89
C VAL A 116 6.63 -2.02 -9.10
N TRP A 117 6.33 -2.44 -7.87
CA TRP A 117 7.12 -3.42 -7.13
C TRP A 117 6.27 -4.67 -6.92
N TYR A 118 6.78 -5.82 -7.36
CA TYR A 118 6.22 -7.13 -7.06
C TYR A 118 7.15 -7.89 -6.12
N LEU A 119 6.67 -8.15 -4.90
CA LEU A 119 7.49 -8.61 -3.77
C LEU A 119 6.88 -9.90 -3.17
N PRO A 120 6.96 -11.05 -3.87
CA PRO A 120 6.50 -12.32 -3.34
C PRO A 120 7.42 -12.80 -2.20
N GLY A 121 6.84 -13.35 -1.13
CA GLY A 121 7.60 -13.86 0.01
C GLY A 121 8.19 -12.79 0.93
N ILE A 122 7.82 -11.53 0.75
CA ILE A 122 8.32 -10.42 1.58
C ILE A 122 7.77 -10.45 3.01
N LEU A 123 6.61 -11.09 3.22
CA LEU A 123 6.00 -11.26 4.53
C LEU A 123 6.14 -12.70 5.00
N SER A 124 6.41 -12.88 6.30
CA SER A 124 6.47 -14.21 6.90
C SER A 124 5.08 -14.89 6.88
N GLU A 125 5.09 -16.22 6.82
CA GLU A 125 3.86 -17.03 6.94
C GLU A 125 3.14 -16.71 8.26
N THR A 126 3.87 -16.70 9.38
CA THR A 126 3.32 -16.40 10.71
C THR A 126 2.61 -15.05 10.77
N ARG A 127 3.18 -13.99 10.18
CA ARG A 127 2.53 -12.67 10.14
C ARG A 127 1.28 -12.68 9.28
N VAL A 128 1.34 -13.31 8.12
CA VAL A 128 0.19 -13.37 7.21
C VAL A 128 -0.96 -14.17 7.84
N GLU A 129 -0.66 -15.28 8.51
CA GLU A 129 -1.63 -16.06 9.27
C GLU A 129 -2.21 -15.25 10.45
N SER A 130 -1.38 -14.53 11.19
CA SER A 130 -1.82 -13.67 12.29
C SER A 130 -2.80 -12.59 11.80
N VAL A 131 -2.45 -11.86 10.74
CA VAL A 131 -3.33 -10.85 10.15
C VAL A 131 -4.61 -11.50 9.59
N TRP A 132 -4.51 -12.64 8.92
CA TRP A 132 -5.68 -13.37 8.42
C TRP A 132 -6.63 -13.78 9.55
N ASN A 133 -6.10 -14.26 10.67
CA ASN A 133 -6.90 -14.65 11.82
C ASN A 133 -7.57 -13.45 12.50
N SER A 134 -6.90 -12.29 12.57
CA SER A 134 -7.49 -11.04 13.11
C SER A 134 -8.69 -10.52 12.30
N LEU A 135 -8.87 -10.96 11.05
CA LEU A 135 -10.08 -10.63 10.28
C LEU A 135 -11.36 -11.21 10.90
N ARG A 136 -11.25 -12.21 11.79
CA ARG A 136 -12.40 -12.77 12.53
C ARG A 136 -13.07 -11.72 13.40
N ASP A 137 -12.29 -10.82 13.98
CA ASP A 137 -12.79 -9.82 14.92
C ASP A 137 -13.67 -8.80 14.20
N ILE A 138 -13.30 -8.44 12.97
CA ILE A 138 -14.02 -7.46 12.14
C ILE A 138 -14.99 -8.09 11.14
N GLU A 139 -15.16 -9.43 11.12
CA GLU A 139 -16.04 -10.11 10.15
C GLU A 139 -17.46 -9.53 10.18
N THR A 140 -17.98 -9.26 11.37
CA THR A 140 -19.33 -8.71 11.57
C THR A 140 -19.47 -7.25 11.11
N MET A 141 -18.36 -6.53 10.93
CA MET A 141 -18.33 -5.15 10.44
C MET A 141 -18.28 -5.07 8.91
N ILE A 142 -18.10 -6.19 8.20
CA ILE A 142 -17.93 -6.19 6.75
C ILE A 142 -19.18 -5.62 6.07
N HIS A 143 -19.00 -4.52 5.34
CA HIS A 143 -20.07 -3.93 4.52
C HIS A 143 -20.31 -4.86 3.34
N LYS A 144 -21.46 -5.52 3.36
CA LYS A 144 -21.83 -6.56 2.38
C LYS A 144 -22.05 -5.97 0.99
N ALA A 145 -21.88 -6.83 0.01
CA ALA A 145 -22.29 -6.54 -1.35
C ALA A 145 -23.79 -6.21 -1.45
N VAL A 146 -24.11 -5.32 -2.38
CA VAL A 146 -25.45 -4.80 -2.65
C VAL A 146 -25.92 -5.34 -4.00
N PRO A 147 -27.03 -6.09 -4.04
CA PRO A 147 -27.60 -6.59 -5.28
C PRO A 147 -27.91 -5.46 -6.27
N LEU A 148 -27.55 -5.67 -7.53
CA LEU A 148 -27.84 -4.74 -8.64
C LEU A 148 -27.23 -3.33 -8.50
N ALA A 149 -26.23 -3.14 -7.62
CA ALA A 149 -25.57 -1.85 -7.50
C ALA A 149 -24.83 -1.47 -8.80
N THR A 150 -24.84 -0.21 -9.18
CA THR A 150 -24.15 0.24 -10.41
C THR A 150 -22.64 0.22 -10.27
N SER A 151 -22.13 0.42 -9.06
CA SER A 151 -20.69 0.39 -8.78
C SER A 151 -20.21 -1.04 -8.57
N TRP A 152 -19.23 -1.47 -9.37
CA TRP A 152 -18.58 -2.77 -9.23
C TRP A 152 -17.94 -2.97 -7.85
N ARG A 153 -17.64 -1.89 -7.12
CA ARG A 153 -17.02 -1.97 -5.78
C ARG A 153 -17.93 -2.63 -4.74
N VAL A 154 -19.25 -2.55 -4.94
CA VAL A 154 -20.26 -3.09 -4.02
C VAL A 154 -21.26 -4.01 -4.71
N ASN A 155 -21.26 -4.13 -6.04
CA ASN A 155 -22.17 -4.99 -6.76
C ASN A 155 -21.87 -6.48 -6.48
N ASP A 156 -22.89 -7.22 -6.05
CA ASP A 156 -22.83 -8.64 -5.70
C ASP A 156 -22.28 -9.57 -6.78
N SER A 157 -22.46 -9.24 -8.07
CA SER A 157 -21.90 -10.03 -9.19
C SER A 157 -20.37 -10.09 -9.22
N TYR A 158 -19.68 -9.20 -8.49
CA TYR A 158 -18.23 -9.23 -8.32
C TYR A 158 -17.78 -9.95 -7.06
N PHE A 159 -18.70 -10.43 -6.23
CA PHE A 159 -18.36 -11.14 -5.00
C PHE A 159 -18.62 -12.63 -5.11
N ARG A 160 -17.80 -13.42 -4.42
CA ARG A 160 -17.97 -14.87 -4.39
C ARG A 160 -19.17 -15.24 -3.53
N HIS A 161 -20.02 -16.13 -4.03
CA HIS A 161 -21.17 -16.64 -3.29
C HIS A 161 -20.80 -17.73 -2.27
N GLU A 162 -19.70 -18.44 -2.49
CA GLU A 162 -19.18 -19.49 -1.59
C GLU A 162 -17.74 -19.16 -1.16
N PRO A 163 -17.55 -18.11 -0.34
CA PRO A 163 -16.22 -17.61 0.01
C PRO A 163 -15.48 -18.51 1.00
N GLY A 164 -16.15 -19.23 1.90
CA GLY A 164 -15.51 -19.80 3.09
C GLY A 164 -16.04 -19.10 4.33
N TRP A 165 -15.17 -18.70 5.27
CA TRP A 165 -15.60 -18.06 6.50
C TRP A 165 -15.60 -16.52 6.42
N VAL A 166 -14.75 -15.89 5.58
CA VAL A 166 -14.74 -14.42 5.50
C VAL A 166 -15.93 -13.94 4.66
N GLN A 167 -16.78 -13.09 5.23
CA GLN A 167 -17.90 -12.51 4.49
C GLN A 167 -17.42 -11.69 3.28
N PRO A 168 -18.10 -11.74 2.12
CA PRO A 168 -17.76 -10.89 0.99
C PRO A 168 -18.16 -9.44 1.26
N GLY A 169 -17.23 -8.51 1.07
CA GLY A 169 -17.49 -7.09 1.26
C GLY A 169 -16.22 -6.27 1.42
N ASN A 170 -16.34 -5.12 2.08
CA ASN A 170 -15.21 -4.26 2.39
C ASN A 170 -15.39 -3.49 3.70
N ILE A 171 -14.27 -3.04 4.28
CA ILE A 171 -14.21 -2.16 5.48
C ILE A 171 -13.14 -1.11 5.24
N ASN A 172 -13.37 0.14 5.66
CA ASN A 172 -12.44 1.25 5.44
C ASN A 172 -12.03 1.93 6.76
N PHE A 173 -10.76 1.81 7.11
CA PHE A 173 -10.16 2.48 8.27
C PHE A 173 -9.36 3.70 7.82
N SER A 174 -9.61 4.85 8.45
CA SER A 174 -8.83 6.07 8.21
C SER A 174 -8.87 7.00 9.43
N PRO A 175 -7.72 7.53 9.88
CA PRO A 175 -7.67 8.52 10.96
C PRO A 175 -8.18 9.89 10.52
N ALA A 176 -8.15 10.21 9.22
CA ALA A 176 -8.66 11.46 8.68
C ALA A 176 -9.14 11.26 7.23
N TRP A 177 -10.41 11.55 6.98
CA TRP A 177 -11.08 11.30 5.71
C TRP A 177 -12.26 12.25 5.49
N PHE A 178 -12.55 12.60 4.24
CA PHE A 178 -13.77 13.31 3.86
C PHE A 178 -14.93 12.34 3.61
N GLN A 179 -16.07 12.53 4.27
CA GLN A 179 -17.28 11.70 4.06
C GLN A 179 -17.53 11.39 2.57
N GLN A 180 -17.99 10.16 2.30
CA GLN A 180 -18.14 9.67 0.93
C GLN A 180 -18.95 10.62 0.05
N GLY A 181 -18.41 10.95 -1.13
CA GLY A 181 -19.03 11.91 -2.06
C GLY A 181 -18.65 13.38 -1.81
N HIS A 182 -17.86 13.65 -0.78
CA HIS A 182 -17.28 14.96 -0.48
C HIS A 182 -15.76 14.90 -0.63
N GLU A 183 -15.17 15.97 -1.18
CA GLU A 183 -13.72 16.02 -1.42
C GLU A 183 -13.02 17.20 -0.73
N THR A 184 -13.73 18.29 -0.41
CA THR A 184 -13.13 19.48 0.23
C THR A 184 -14.10 20.33 1.07
N SER A 185 -15.41 20.06 1.01
CA SER A 185 -16.44 20.94 1.61
C SER A 185 -16.79 20.62 3.07
N ASN A 186 -16.35 19.45 3.55
CA ASN A 186 -16.73 18.92 4.85
C ASN A 186 -15.48 18.81 5.74
N PRO A 187 -15.62 18.92 7.07
CA PRO A 187 -14.50 18.67 7.97
C PRO A 187 -13.96 17.24 7.76
N LEU A 188 -12.67 17.07 8.01
CA LEU A 188 -12.07 15.75 8.09
C LEU A 188 -12.66 14.99 9.29
N GLU A 189 -12.91 13.71 9.12
CA GLU A 189 -13.41 12.84 10.18
C GLU A 189 -12.61 11.55 10.23
N VAL A 190 -12.55 10.96 11.43
CA VAL A 190 -12.17 9.54 11.56
C VAL A 190 -13.24 8.69 10.87
N SER A 191 -12.83 7.66 10.11
CA SER A 191 -13.79 6.78 9.46
C SER A 191 -14.73 6.09 10.47
N LEU A 192 -15.98 5.85 10.07
CA LEU A 192 -16.98 5.20 10.94
C LEU A 192 -16.51 3.83 11.43
N ASP A 193 -15.86 3.05 10.56
CA ASP A 193 -15.33 1.74 10.91
C ASP A 193 -14.22 1.84 11.97
N LEU A 194 -13.41 2.91 11.94
CA LEU A 194 -12.35 3.14 12.92
C LEU A 194 -12.86 3.79 14.23
N CYS A 195 -14.02 4.43 14.20
CA CYS A 195 -14.72 4.85 15.43
C CYS A 195 -15.28 3.66 16.22
N ASN A 196 -15.44 2.49 15.60
CA ASN A 196 -15.94 1.28 16.26
C ASN A 196 -14.82 0.63 17.09
N PRO A 197 -15.05 0.31 18.39
CA PRO A 197 -14.06 -0.38 19.22
C PRO A 197 -13.52 -1.69 18.63
N ILE A 198 -14.35 -2.45 17.91
CA ILE A 198 -13.91 -3.68 17.22
C ILE A 198 -12.89 -3.35 16.12
N GLY A 199 -13.15 -2.28 15.37
CA GLY A 199 -12.21 -1.78 14.36
C GLY A 199 -10.91 -1.28 14.98
N GLN A 200 -10.97 -0.62 16.13
CA GLN A 200 -9.78 -0.16 16.86
C GLN A 200 -8.92 -1.33 17.35
N GLU A 201 -9.54 -2.41 17.82
CA GLU A 201 -8.79 -3.59 18.26
C GLU A 201 -8.11 -4.28 17.07
N PHE A 202 -8.77 -4.40 15.93
CA PHE A 202 -8.14 -4.89 14.71
C PHE A 202 -6.94 -4.02 14.26
N ILE A 203 -7.04 -2.69 14.34
CA ILE A 203 -5.91 -1.80 14.07
C ILE A 203 -4.77 -1.99 15.09
N ARG A 204 -5.10 -2.23 16.36
CA ARG A 204 -4.11 -2.56 17.40
C ARG A 204 -3.38 -3.87 17.08
N ASP A 205 -4.12 -4.92 16.71
CA ASP A 205 -3.57 -6.23 16.39
C ASP A 205 -2.70 -6.20 15.13
N THR A 206 -3.04 -5.34 14.17
CA THR A 206 -2.29 -5.18 12.92
C THR A 206 -1.25 -4.06 12.95
N THR A 207 -0.99 -3.45 14.11
CA THR A 207 -0.06 -2.31 14.28
C THR A 207 1.35 -2.65 13.80
N THR A 208 1.89 -3.82 14.16
CA THR A 208 3.25 -4.20 13.75
C THR A 208 3.34 -4.49 12.24
N SER A 209 2.28 -5.07 11.65
CA SER A 209 2.20 -5.32 10.20
C SER A 209 2.16 -4.01 9.43
N SER A 210 1.33 -3.06 9.86
CA SER A 210 1.23 -1.72 9.28
C SER A 210 2.55 -0.95 9.39
N ALA A 211 3.27 -1.10 10.51
CA ALA A 211 4.57 -0.47 10.71
C ALA A 211 5.65 -1.06 9.78
N LEU A 212 5.67 -2.39 9.59
CA LEU A 212 6.56 -3.05 8.64
C LEU A 212 6.30 -2.58 7.20
N LEU A 213 5.02 -2.48 6.80
CA LEU A 213 4.65 -1.96 5.48
C LEU A 213 5.07 -0.49 5.31
N GLY A 214 4.94 0.33 6.36
CA GLY A 214 5.47 1.69 6.34
C GLY A 214 7.00 1.75 6.23
N ALA A 215 7.71 0.84 6.88
CA ALA A 215 9.16 0.71 6.74
C ALA A 215 9.58 0.26 5.34
N ILE A 216 8.83 -0.65 4.71
CA ILE A 216 9.01 -1.00 3.28
C ILE A 216 8.82 0.23 2.39
N LEU A 217 7.74 0.99 2.59
CA LEU A 217 7.49 2.24 1.85
C LEU A 217 8.66 3.23 2.00
N SER A 218 9.26 3.32 3.19
CA SER A 218 10.40 4.21 3.45
C SER A 218 11.64 3.92 2.60
N ILE A 219 11.72 2.72 2.03
CA ILE A 219 12.81 2.26 1.16
C ILE A 219 12.37 2.38 -0.30
N ILE A 220 11.19 1.88 -0.66
CA ILE A 220 10.77 1.79 -2.06
C ILE A 220 10.12 3.06 -2.61
N HIS A 221 9.65 3.97 -1.74
CA HIS A 221 9.16 5.30 -2.09
C HIS A 221 9.40 6.31 -0.94
N PRO A 222 10.65 6.76 -0.75
CA PRO A 222 11.03 7.54 0.44
C PRO A 222 10.32 8.89 0.54
N GLU A 223 9.97 9.52 -0.58
CA GLU A 223 9.22 10.79 -0.57
C GLU A 223 7.75 10.58 -0.16
N GLN A 224 7.08 9.55 -0.69
CA GLN A 224 5.71 9.20 -0.27
C GLN A 224 5.67 8.80 1.22
N TYR A 225 6.68 8.06 1.69
CA TYR A 225 6.83 7.77 3.12
C TYR A 225 6.91 9.05 3.96
N ARG A 226 7.78 10.00 3.60
CA ARG A 226 7.91 11.28 4.32
C ARG A 226 6.61 12.08 4.31
N ALA A 227 5.89 12.10 3.20
CA ALA A 227 4.57 12.72 3.13
C ALA A 227 3.59 12.07 4.12
N GLY A 228 3.56 10.73 4.18
CA GLY A 228 2.76 9.98 5.15
C GLY A 228 3.12 10.26 6.61
N MET A 229 4.42 10.32 6.93
CA MET A 229 4.87 10.68 8.28
C MET A 229 4.49 12.13 8.65
N LYS A 230 4.64 13.07 7.71
CA LYS A 230 4.22 14.47 7.91
C LYS A 230 2.72 14.59 8.11
N PHE A 231 1.93 13.79 7.39
CA PHE A 231 0.48 13.67 7.60
C PHE A 231 0.15 13.27 9.05
N LEU A 232 0.79 12.22 9.58
CA LEU A 232 0.56 11.78 10.96
C LEU A 232 1.03 12.81 11.99
N GLN A 233 2.20 13.43 11.77
CA GLN A 233 2.71 14.50 12.64
C GLN A 233 1.77 15.70 12.66
N ARG A 234 1.18 16.06 11.51
CA ARG A 234 0.19 17.14 11.42
C ARG A 234 -1.07 16.82 12.22
N LEU A 235 -1.60 15.60 12.10
CA LEU A 235 -2.74 15.14 12.89
C LEU A 235 -2.45 15.11 14.39
N ALA A 236 -1.22 14.73 14.78
CA ALA A 236 -0.79 14.72 16.18
C ALA A 236 -0.65 16.14 16.76
N ALA A 237 -0.09 17.07 15.99
CA ALA A 237 0.13 18.46 16.41
C ALA A 237 -1.17 19.28 16.45
N GLU A 238 -2.08 19.04 15.49
CA GLU A 238 -3.31 19.81 15.31
C GLU A 238 -4.53 18.89 15.18
N PRO A 239 -4.86 18.12 16.24
CA PRO A 239 -5.95 17.13 16.18
C PRO A 239 -7.33 17.77 15.98
N GLU A 240 -7.48 19.06 16.29
CA GLU A 240 -8.72 19.84 16.07
C GLU A 240 -9.05 20.06 14.58
N LEU A 241 -8.13 19.75 13.66
CA LEU A 241 -8.40 19.71 12.21
C LEU A 241 -9.35 18.56 11.84
N VAL A 242 -9.50 17.57 12.72
CA VAL A 242 -10.38 16.42 12.52
C VAL A 242 -11.52 16.48 13.52
N HIS A 243 -12.75 16.35 13.03
CA HIS A 243 -13.93 16.26 13.86
C HIS A 243 -13.79 15.08 14.83
N LYS A 244 -14.07 15.32 16.11
CA LYS A 244 -13.86 14.39 17.23
C LYS A 244 -12.37 14.14 17.50
N ALA A 245 -11.61 15.23 17.64
CA ALA A 245 -10.19 15.26 17.98
C ALA A 245 -9.78 14.29 19.11
N GLU A 246 -10.62 14.11 20.13
CA GLU A 246 -10.34 13.17 21.23
C GLU A 246 -10.30 11.69 20.80
N ILE A 247 -11.13 11.30 19.82
CA ILE A 247 -11.07 9.95 19.23
C ILE A 247 -9.81 9.84 18.37
N LEU A 248 -9.49 10.88 17.58
CA LEU A 248 -8.27 10.89 16.78
C LEU A 248 -7.02 10.71 17.65
N LYS A 249 -6.90 11.42 18.78
CA LYS A 249 -5.76 11.29 19.70
C LYS A 249 -5.57 9.83 20.15
N GLN A 250 -6.65 9.13 20.45
CA GLN A 250 -6.60 7.70 20.81
C GLN A 250 -6.19 6.84 19.62
N ILE A 251 -6.71 7.11 18.43
CA ILE A 251 -6.38 6.38 17.21
C ILE A 251 -4.91 6.52 16.83
N LEU A 252 -4.31 7.69 17.02
CA LEU A 252 -2.87 7.89 16.73
C LEU A 252 -1.95 7.05 17.64
N THR A 253 -2.47 6.52 18.76
CA THR A 253 -1.72 5.56 19.60
C THR A 253 -1.72 4.13 19.06
N ILE A 254 -2.52 3.83 18.04
CA ILE A 254 -2.61 2.50 17.39
C ILE A 254 -2.38 2.56 15.87
N TRP A 255 -2.51 3.73 15.24
CA TRP A 255 -2.30 3.89 13.81
C TRP A 255 -0.81 4.08 13.48
N SER A 256 -0.12 3.00 13.13
CA SER A 256 1.29 3.02 12.73
C SER A 256 1.50 3.28 11.24
N SER A 257 0.50 3.04 10.40
CA SER A 257 0.63 3.13 8.94
C SER A 257 0.88 4.58 8.48
N PRO A 258 1.92 4.84 7.65
CA PRO A 258 2.10 6.16 7.04
C PRO A 258 1.02 6.47 5.99
N PHE A 259 0.29 5.45 5.52
CA PHE A 259 -0.84 5.63 4.63
C PHE A 259 -2.04 6.22 5.40
N GLY A 260 -2.79 7.08 4.72
CA GLY A 260 -4.00 7.69 5.29
C GLY A 260 -5.22 6.75 5.31
N VAL A 261 -5.17 5.62 4.61
CA VAL A 261 -6.28 4.67 4.50
C VAL A 261 -5.79 3.24 4.49
N MET A 262 -6.52 2.37 5.19
CA MET A 262 -6.43 0.92 5.13
C MET A 262 -7.82 0.37 4.79
N THR A 263 -7.95 -0.38 3.68
CA THR A 263 -9.20 -1.02 3.28
C THR A 263 -9.03 -2.52 3.24
N VAL A 264 -9.89 -3.25 3.96
CA VAL A 264 -10.04 -4.70 3.80
C VAL A 264 -11.06 -4.93 2.69
N ILE A 265 -10.71 -5.76 1.70
CA ILE A 265 -11.58 -6.19 0.60
C ILE A 265 -11.60 -7.71 0.62
N SER A 266 -12.75 -8.30 0.86
CA SER A 266 -12.90 -9.75 0.98
C SER A 266 -13.75 -10.33 -0.15
N ASN A 267 -13.27 -11.45 -0.69
CA ASN A 267 -13.99 -12.32 -1.62
C ASN A 267 -14.60 -11.57 -2.82
N ARG A 268 -13.82 -10.64 -3.39
CA ARG A 268 -14.22 -9.77 -4.50
C ARG A 268 -13.27 -9.84 -5.69
N ASP A 269 -13.81 -10.16 -6.86
CA ASP A 269 -13.14 -9.90 -8.14
C ASP A 269 -13.13 -8.40 -8.42
N THR A 270 -11.98 -7.91 -8.84
CA THR A 270 -11.78 -6.49 -9.15
C THR A 270 -11.59 -6.36 -10.65
N PRO A 271 -12.58 -5.82 -11.40
CA PRO A 271 -12.44 -5.62 -12.84
C PRO A 271 -11.32 -4.63 -13.14
N TYR A 272 -10.89 -4.58 -14.40
CA TYR A 272 -9.89 -3.59 -14.81
C TYR A 272 -10.37 -2.17 -14.55
N HIS A 273 -9.54 -1.40 -13.87
CA HIS A 273 -9.80 -0.03 -13.52
C HIS A 273 -8.49 0.73 -13.26
N ARG A 274 -8.62 2.03 -13.00
CA ARG A 274 -7.62 2.88 -12.35
C ARG A 274 -8.21 3.44 -11.07
N ASP A 275 -7.37 3.65 -10.08
CA ASP A 275 -7.78 4.29 -8.84
C ASP A 275 -7.95 5.79 -9.01
N ASN A 276 -8.96 6.31 -8.33
CA ASN A 276 -9.26 7.74 -8.29
C ASN A 276 -8.94 8.28 -6.89
N GLY A 277 -8.44 9.51 -6.83
CA GLY A 277 -8.23 10.23 -5.56
C GLY A 277 -6.83 10.10 -4.94
N SER A 278 -5.96 9.21 -5.44
CA SER A 278 -4.52 9.18 -5.09
C SER A 278 -3.71 10.10 -6.01
N CYS A 279 -2.40 10.28 -5.82
CA CYS A 279 -1.52 10.89 -6.83
C CYS A 279 -1.09 9.85 -7.87
N TYR A 280 -0.67 10.28 -9.06
CA TYR A 280 -0.21 9.34 -10.11
C TYR A 280 1.12 8.67 -9.76
N SER A 281 1.97 9.36 -9.02
CA SER A 281 3.29 8.92 -8.57
C SER A 281 3.27 8.07 -7.29
N TRP A 282 2.11 7.96 -6.63
CA TRP A 282 1.98 7.27 -5.35
C TRP A 282 1.67 5.80 -5.54
N TYR A 283 2.24 4.97 -4.68
CA TYR A 283 1.91 3.58 -4.60
C TYR A 283 0.69 3.33 -3.72
N ASP A 284 -0.13 2.39 -4.17
CA ASP A 284 -1.07 1.65 -3.35
C ASP A 284 -0.45 0.29 -3.04
N PHE A 285 -0.47 -0.10 -1.76
CA PHE A 285 0.06 -1.38 -1.30
C PHE A 285 -1.05 -2.41 -1.23
N LEU A 286 -0.84 -3.54 -1.90
CA LEU A 286 -1.78 -4.64 -1.99
C LEU A 286 -1.21 -5.85 -1.23
N MET A 287 -1.81 -6.17 -0.08
CA MET A 287 -1.44 -7.31 0.76
C MET A 287 -2.51 -8.40 0.67
N PRO A 288 -2.38 -9.36 -0.25
CA PRO A 288 -3.27 -10.51 -0.34
C PRO A 288 -3.15 -11.46 0.87
N LEU A 289 -4.29 -11.97 1.32
CA LEU A 289 -4.43 -12.86 2.47
C LEU A 289 -5.39 -14.01 2.13
N GLY A 290 -5.38 -15.06 2.96
CA GLY A 290 -6.36 -16.15 2.90
C GLY A 290 -5.84 -17.41 2.24
N LYS A 291 -6.75 -18.25 1.75
CA LYS A 291 -6.44 -19.56 1.19
C LYS A 291 -6.85 -19.62 -0.27
N GLY A 292 -5.89 -19.90 -1.14
CA GLY A 292 -6.09 -20.07 -2.59
C GLY A 292 -4.73 -20.05 -3.31
N GLU A 293 -4.62 -20.80 -4.41
CA GLU A 293 -3.35 -20.94 -5.17
C GLU A 293 -3.41 -20.30 -6.57
N HIS A 294 -4.51 -19.61 -6.88
CA HIS A 294 -4.80 -19.11 -8.22
C HIS A 294 -5.21 -17.63 -8.25
N GLY A 295 -4.89 -16.88 -7.20
CA GLY A 295 -5.04 -15.44 -7.17
C GLY A 295 -4.20 -14.79 -8.27
N ARG A 296 -4.78 -13.83 -9.00
CA ARG A 296 -4.06 -13.11 -10.07
C ARG A 296 -4.28 -11.61 -9.95
N LEU A 297 -3.20 -10.85 -10.12
CA LEU A 297 -3.24 -9.41 -10.37
C LEU A 297 -2.75 -9.17 -11.79
N GLU A 298 -3.46 -8.37 -12.55
CA GLU A 298 -3.17 -8.14 -13.97
C GLU A 298 -3.03 -6.64 -14.24
N LEU A 299 -1.97 -6.30 -14.99
CA LEU A 299 -1.64 -4.96 -15.45
C LEU A 299 -1.59 -5.00 -16.99
N PRO A 300 -2.75 -5.00 -17.66
CA PRO A 300 -2.83 -5.19 -19.11
C PRO A 300 -2.08 -4.14 -19.92
N GLY A 301 -1.94 -2.92 -19.40
CA GLY A 301 -1.15 -1.85 -20.01
C GLY A 301 0.36 -2.14 -20.03
N LEU A 302 0.84 -3.01 -19.14
CA LEU A 302 2.24 -3.45 -19.09
C LEU A 302 2.45 -4.84 -19.70
N GLY A 303 1.37 -5.60 -19.95
CA GLY A 303 1.48 -6.98 -20.41
C GLY A 303 1.89 -7.94 -19.29
N LEU A 304 1.54 -7.63 -18.04
CA LEU A 304 2.01 -8.39 -16.87
C LEU A 304 0.84 -8.97 -16.07
N ARG A 305 1.05 -10.19 -15.58
CA ARG A 305 0.16 -10.90 -14.66
C ARG A 305 1.01 -11.47 -13.53
N TYR A 306 0.69 -11.15 -12.30
CA TYR A 306 1.41 -11.62 -11.13
C TYR A 306 0.65 -12.74 -10.42
N LYS A 307 1.39 -13.72 -9.89
CA LYS A 307 0.88 -14.61 -8.84
C LYS A 307 0.52 -13.75 -7.63
N TYR A 308 -0.74 -13.77 -7.23
CA TYR A 308 -1.27 -12.82 -6.27
C TYR A 308 -1.82 -13.60 -5.08
N ASP A 309 -0.91 -14.20 -4.32
CA ASP A 309 -1.18 -15.13 -3.23
C ASP A 309 -0.63 -14.56 -1.90
N PRO A 310 -1.01 -15.12 -0.74
CA PRO A 310 -0.47 -14.74 0.56
C PRO A 310 1.06 -14.64 0.59
N MET A 311 1.59 -13.86 1.55
CA MET A 311 3.03 -13.54 1.68
C MET A 311 3.60 -12.61 0.60
N THR A 312 2.78 -12.20 -0.36
CA THR A 312 3.15 -11.21 -1.38
C THR A 312 2.81 -9.80 -0.90
N LEU A 313 3.60 -8.81 -1.29
CA LEU A 313 3.20 -7.41 -1.35
C LEU A 313 3.32 -6.94 -2.79
N VAL A 314 2.34 -6.18 -3.27
CA VAL A 314 2.47 -5.46 -4.54
C VAL A 314 2.29 -3.98 -4.29
N ALA A 315 3.26 -3.16 -4.69
CA ALA A 315 3.12 -1.71 -4.72
C ALA A 315 2.92 -1.27 -6.16
N ILE A 316 1.80 -0.61 -6.45
CA ILE A 316 1.48 -0.16 -7.81
C ILE A 316 1.10 1.31 -7.83
N THR A 317 1.45 2.00 -8.93
CA THR A 317 0.86 3.31 -9.26
C THR A 317 -0.57 3.14 -9.77
N GLY A 318 -1.51 2.80 -8.88
CA GLY A 318 -2.88 2.38 -9.22
C GLY A 318 -3.70 3.44 -9.97
N ARG A 319 -3.37 4.71 -9.80
CA ARG A 319 -3.96 5.83 -10.57
C ARG A 319 -3.39 5.96 -11.98
N LEU A 320 -2.13 5.58 -12.21
CA LEU A 320 -1.50 5.59 -13.55
C LEU A 320 -1.87 4.33 -14.34
N LEU A 321 -1.71 3.17 -13.72
CA LEU A 321 -1.76 1.87 -14.38
C LEU A 321 -3.15 1.26 -14.29
N GLN A 322 -3.71 0.88 -15.45
CA GLN A 322 -4.89 0.03 -15.47
C GLN A 322 -4.55 -1.32 -14.84
N HIS A 323 -5.35 -1.75 -13.87
CA HIS A 323 -5.13 -3.01 -13.17
C HIS A 323 -6.46 -3.66 -12.75
N GLY A 324 -6.43 -4.97 -12.52
CA GLY A 324 -7.55 -5.72 -11.95
C GLY A 324 -7.06 -7.02 -11.32
N ALA A 325 -7.91 -7.64 -10.50
CA ALA A 325 -7.54 -8.81 -9.73
C ALA A 325 -8.65 -9.86 -9.74
N VAL A 326 -8.23 -11.13 -9.79
CA VAL A 326 -9.11 -12.30 -9.64
C VAL A 326 -8.90 -12.89 -8.26
N CYS A 327 -10.01 -13.12 -7.58
CA CYS A 327 -10.11 -13.69 -6.26
C CYS A 327 -10.45 -15.17 -6.35
N ASP A 328 -9.50 -16.02 -5.96
CA ASP A 328 -9.76 -17.46 -5.81
C ASP A 328 -9.69 -17.90 -4.35
N GLY A 329 -10.56 -18.84 -3.97
CA GLY A 329 -10.72 -19.35 -2.61
C GLY A 329 -11.33 -18.37 -1.60
N ASP A 330 -11.07 -18.62 -0.32
CA ASP A 330 -11.46 -17.77 0.81
C ASP A 330 -10.39 -16.72 1.06
N ARG A 331 -10.66 -15.49 0.64
CA ARG A 331 -9.59 -14.53 0.43
C ARG A 331 -9.96 -13.12 0.84
N ALA A 332 -8.97 -12.40 1.33
CA ALA A 332 -9.03 -10.96 1.49
C ALA A 332 -7.79 -10.29 0.91
N VAL A 333 -7.87 -8.99 0.73
CA VAL A 333 -6.74 -8.11 0.45
C VAL A 333 -6.84 -6.94 1.40
N ILE A 334 -5.75 -6.60 2.07
CA ILE A 334 -5.61 -5.30 2.73
C ILE A 334 -4.93 -4.36 1.74
N VAL A 335 -5.59 -3.25 1.43
CA VAL A 335 -5.10 -2.20 0.56
C VAL A 335 -4.74 -0.99 1.40
N TYR A 336 -3.50 -0.51 1.29
CA TYR A 336 -3.07 0.73 1.92
C TYR A 336 -2.86 1.79 0.84
N TYR A 337 -3.46 2.95 1.02
CA TYR A 337 -3.38 4.04 0.05
C TYR A 337 -3.55 5.40 0.73
N MET A 338 -3.27 6.46 -0.04
CA MET A 338 -3.41 7.84 0.40
C MET A 338 -4.42 8.57 -0.49
N ARG A 339 -5.16 9.51 0.11
CA ARG A 339 -6.04 10.41 -0.63
C ARG A 339 -5.39 11.77 -0.76
N ARG A 340 -5.13 12.17 -2.00
CA ARG A 340 -4.51 13.44 -2.35
C ARG A 340 -5.21 14.62 -1.68
N THR A 341 -6.54 14.68 -1.78
CA THR A 341 -7.31 15.81 -1.22
C THR A 341 -7.20 15.92 0.30
N VAL A 342 -7.07 14.80 1.03
CA VAL A 342 -6.88 14.81 2.49
C VAL A 342 -5.49 15.36 2.84
N PHE A 343 -4.47 14.97 2.07
CA PHE A 343 -3.11 15.45 2.27
C PHE A 343 -3.00 16.94 1.90
N GLU A 344 -3.66 17.37 0.82
CA GLU A 344 -3.78 18.78 0.41
C GLU A 344 -4.43 19.63 1.52
N GLU A 345 -5.56 19.18 2.09
CA GLU A 345 -6.26 19.87 3.19
C GLU A 345 -5.36 20.08 4.42
N LEU A 346 -4.48 19.12 4.69
CA LEU A 346 -3.52 19.18 5.79
C LEU A 346 -2.21 19.92 5.43
N GLY A 347 -2.12 20.51 4.23
CA GLY A 347 -0.94 21.23 3.78
C GLY A 347 0.30 20.33 3.60
N VAL A 348 0.09 19.03 3.36
CA VAL A 348 1.16 18.08 3.08
C VAL A 348 1.46 18.12 1.58
N GLN A 349 2.73 18.33 1.25
CA GLN A 349 3.19 18.39 -0.13
C GLN A 349 3.03 17.01 -0.80
N GLU A 350 2.56 17.01 -2.05
CA GLU A 350 2.48 15.80 -2.85
C GLU A 350 3.88 15.26 -3.15
N ALA A 351 4.13 13.98 -2.86
CA ALA A 351 5.38 13.33 -3.23
C ALA A 351 5.46 13.05 -4.74
N GLY A 352 6.64 13.26 -5.32
CA GLY A 352 6.97 12.92 -6.69
C GLY A 352 7.12 11.42 -6.95
N TRP A 353 7.77 11.08 -8.05
CA TRP A 353 8.03 9.68 -8.44
C TRP A 353 9.12 9.06 -7.57
N SER A 354 8.98 7.77 -7.27
CA SER A 354 10.10 6.97 -6.81
C SER A 354 10.94 6.54 -8.02
N THR A 355 12.25 6.72 -7.93
CA THR A 355 13.21 6.45 -9.00
C THR A 355 14.21 5.38 -8.60
N THR A 356 14.91 4.82 -9.57
CA THR A 356 16.01 3.86 -9.31
C THR A 356 17.17 4.45 -8.49
N TYR A 357 17.28 5.78 -8.41
CA TYR A 357 18.28 6.46 -7.58
C TYR A 357 17.88 6.50 -6.09
N ASP A 358 16.58 6.47 -5.79
CA ASP A 358 16.07 6.71 -4.44
C ASP A 358 16.44 5.59 -3.45
N LEU A 359 16.59 4.36 -3.92
CA LEU A 359 16.97 3.23 -3.07
C LEU A 359 18.32 3.47 -2.38
N PHE A 360 19.25 4.15 -3.06
CA PHE A 360 20.60 4.42 -2.54
C PHE A 360 20.72 5.80 -1.89
N ALA A 361 20.01 6.80 -2.43
CA ALA A 361 20.13 8.19 -1.98
C ALA A 361 19.62 8.42 -0.55
N ASN A 362 18.77 7.52 -0.04
CA ASN A 362 18.09 7.69 1.25
C ASN A 362 18.68 6.82 2.39
N LEU A 363 19.84 6.21 2.16
CA LEU A 363 20.53 5.36 3.14
C LEU A 363 21.52 6.20 3.99
N PRO A 364 21.72 5.86 5.28
CA PRO A 364 22.61 6.59 6.18
C PRO A 364 24.08 6.46 5.73
N ALA A 365 24.77 7.58 5.50
CA ALA A 365 26.18 7.58 5.10
C ALA A 365 27.05 6.77 6.08
N THR A 366 28.15 6.20 5.58
CA THR A 366 29.06 5.29 6.32
C THR A 366 29.55 5.80 7.68
N ASN A 367 29.47 7.12 7.95
CA ASN A 367 29.93 7.76 9.18
C ASN A 367 28.82 8.49 9.98
N ALA A 368 27.55 8.39 9.59
CA ALA A 368 26.45 9.16 10.19
C ALA A 368 25.32 8.23 10.65
N PHE A 369 25.52 7.61 11.81
CA PHE A 369 24.47 6.97 12.58
C PHE A 369 24.03 7.89 13.74
N ASP A 370 23.75 9.16 13.43
CA ASP A 370 23.09 10.05 14.38
C ASP A 370 21.58 9.83 14.24
N PHE A 371 21.03 8.95 15.07
CA PHE A 371 19.59 8.80 15.24
C PHE A 371 19.11 9.86 16.21
N GLU A 372 18.53 10.95 15.70
CA GLU A 372 17.59 11.73 16.52
C GLU A 372 16.29 10.93 16.60
N ILE A 373 15.93 10.56 17.84
CA ILE A 373 14.69 9.85 18.22
C ILE A 373 13.50 10.79 18.10
#